data_AF-A0AA96WY10-F1
#
_entry.id   AF-A0AA96WY10-F1
#
_cell.length_a   1.000
_cell.length_b   1.000
_cell.length_c   1.000
_cell.angle_alpha   90.00
_cell.angle_beta   90.00
_cell.angle_gamma   90.00
#
_symmetry.space_group_name_H-M   'P 1'
#
loop_
_entity.id
_entity.type
_entity.pdbx_description
1 polymer ?
#
loop_
_entity_poly.entity_id
_entity_poly.type
_entity_poly.pdbx_seq_one_letter_code
_entity_poly.pdbx_strand_id
1 'polypeptide(L)'
;MEDDVPTLSLIDEEGRSLLCYVERSLTVKGTDYVLLMPVDSPIEIFAWAADEENDDEEMLIDIDDDELDEVFSTARAVLAEQDLILHRTALTLTASGDLPDVTEDELITLDIESDSEPSYEQFQQLAAFFHEEQEYVVCSPLDPLLFFAQLDEKGQPQLVSLEELQTLLELEEFKELRAQLESQAQLFEDMDD
;
A
#
# COMPACT_ATOMS: atom_id res chain seq x y z
N MET A 1 27.67 12.10 -5.42
CA MET A 1 27.61 10.64 -5.56
C MET A 1 26.31 10.32 -4.87
N GLU A 2 25.25 10.09 -5.64
CA GLU A 2 24.02 9.55 -5.05
C GLU A 2 24.40 8.18 -4.50
N ASP A 3 24.28 8.02 -3.18
CA ASP A 3 24.34 6.70 -2.58
C ASP A 3 23.12 5.96 -3.13
N ASP A 4 23.33 4.95 -4.00
CA ASP A 4 22.25 4.08 -4.47
C ASP A 4 21.53 3.53 -3.23
N VAL A 5 20.26 3.91 -3.05
CA VAL A 5 19.43 3.37 -1.98
C VAL A 5 19.31 1.87 -2.22
N PRO A 6 19.66 1.01 -1.26
CA PRO A 6 19.61 -0.43 -1.46
C PRO A 6 18.19 -0.89 -1.79
N THR A 7 18.04 -1.71 -2.83
CA THR A 7 16.74 -2.25 -3.25
C THR A 7 16.69 -3.77 -3.13
N LEU A 8 15.52 -4.31 -2.78
CA LEU A 8 15.22 -5.74 -2.78
C LEU A 8 13.91 -6.02 -3.52
N SER A 9 13.76 -7.24 -4.05
CA SER A 9 12.52 -7.66 -4.71
C SER A 9 11.77 -8.66 -3.85
N LEU A 10 10.50 -8.38 -3.57
CA LEU A 10 9.53 -9.32 -3.04
C LEU A 10 8.89 -10.08 -4.19
N ILE A 11 8.75 -11.40 -4.04
CA ILE A 11 8.20 -12.28 -5.06
C ILE A 11 7.01 -13.02 -4.44
N ASP A 12 5.86 -12.99 -5.12
CA ASP A 12 4.68 -13.74 -4.70
C ASP A 12 4.64 -15.17 -5.26
N GLU A 13 3.55 -15.90 -4.96
CA GLU A 13 3.37 -17.29 -5.39
C GLU A 13 3.22 -17.44 -6.91
N GLU A 14 2.78 -16.39 -7.59
CA GLU A 14 2.62 -16.34 -9.06
C GLU A 14 3.93 -15.95 -9.77
N GLY A 15 4.95 -15.56 -9.02
CA GLY A 15 6.25 -15.13 -9.54
C GLY A 15 6.26 -13.68 -10.04
N ARG A 16 5.25 -12.88 -9.67
CA ARG A 16 5.31 -11.42 -9.84
C ARG A 16 6.38 -10.86 -8.92
N SER A 17 6.88 -9.67 -9.25
CA SER A 17 7.92 -9.00 -8.48
C SER A 17 7.44 -7.63 -8.06
N LEU A 18 7.72 -7.27 -6.81
CA LEU A 18 7.59 -5.92 -6.28
C LEU A 18 8.98 -5.44 -5.87
N LEU A 19 9.48 -4.39 -6.52
CA LEU A 19 10.76 -3.79 -6.18
C LEU A 19 10.56 -2.80 -5.04
N CYS A 20 11.37 -2.92 -4.00
CA CYS A 20 11.29 -2.10 -2.81
C CYS A 20 12.64 -1.47 -2.48
N TYR A 21 12.62 -0.24 -1.96
CA TYR A 21 13.73 0.32 -1.20
C TYR A 21 13.84 -0.37 0.16
N VAL A 22 15.06 -0.58 0.62
CA VAL A 22 15.35 -0.97 1.99
C VAL A 22 15.38 0.30 2.83
N GLU A 23 14.23 0.61 3.41
CA GLU A 23 14.05 1.74 4.34
C GLU A 23 14.94 1.57 5.56
N ARG A 24 14.95 0.35 6.13
CA ARG A 24 15.73 0.02 7.32
C ARG A 24 16.22 -1.41 7.27
N SER A 25 17.33 -1.63 7.98
CA SER A 25 17.89 -2.94 8.26
C SER A 25 18.19 -3.08 9.75
N LEU A 26 17.88 -4.24 10.32
CA LEU A 26 18.04 -4.57 11.72
C LEU A 26 18.65 -5.98 11.81
N THR A 27 19.66 -6.18 12.65
CA THR A 27 20.19 -7.51 12.95
C THR A 27 19.88 -7.89 14.39
N VAL A 28 19.09 -8.94 14.60
CA VAL A 28 18.76 -9.47 15.93
C VAL A 28 19.18 -10.91 16.04
N LYS A 29 20.06 -11.20 17.02
CA LYS A 29 20.52 -12.57 17.32
C LYS A 29 21.13 -13.30 16.11
N GLY A 30 21.69 -12.56 15.15
CA GLY A 30 22.29 -13.10 13.93
C GLY A 30 21.30 -13.30 12.77
N THR A 31 20.04 -12.88 12.94
CA THR A 31 19.04 -12.80 11.88
C THR A 31 18.93 -11.37 11.38
N ASP A 32 18.99 -11.19 10.07
CA ASP A 32 18.82 -9.89 9.43
C ASP A 32 17.35 -9.70 9.05
N TYR A 33 16.81 -8.55 9.43
CA TYR A 33 15.46 -8.10 9.12
C TYR A 33 15.53 -6.78 8.36
N VAL A 34 14.58 -6.56 7.47
CA VAL A 34 14.46 -5.35 6.67
C VAL A 34 13.04 -4.83 6.68
N LEU A 35 12.93 -3.50 6.69
CA LEU A 35 11.70 -2.80 6.40
C LEU A 35 11.79 -2.32 4.95
N LEU A 36 10.79 -2.65 4.16
CA LEU A 36 10.76 -2.45 2.72
C LEU A 36 9.61 -1.52 2.34
N MET A 37 9.86 -0.62 1.42
CA MET A 37 8.84 0.27 0.84
C MET A 37 8.87 0.13 -0.69
N PRO A 38 7.71 -0.04 -1.37
CA PRO A 38 7.64 -0.03 -2.82
C PRO A 38 8.41 1.13 -3.45
N VAL A 39 9.11 0.86 -4.56
CA VAL A 39 9.77 1.90 -5.36
C VAL A 39 8.75 2.76 -6.10
N ASP A 40 7.70 2.10 -6.60
CA ASP A 40 6.58 2.72 -7.30
C ASP A 40 5.41 2.89 -6.32
N SER A 41 4.58 3.92 -6.52
CA SER A 41 3.46 4.21 -5.61
C SER A 41 2.43 3.07 -5.60
N PRO A 42 1.98 2.60 -4.43
CA PRO A 42 0.88 1.64 -4.35
C PRO A 42 -0.40 2.19 -4.97
N ILE A 43 -1.20 1.31 -5.57
CA ILE A 43 -2.48 1.66 -6.18
C ILE A 43 -3.55 0.69 -5.73
N GLU A 44 -4.70 1.22 -5.35
CA GLU A 44 -5.92 0.47 -5.08
C GLU A 44 -7.00 0.85 -6.09
N ILE A 45 -7.90 -0.10 -6.37
CA ILE A 45 -9.06 0.11 -7.23
C ILE A 45 -10.30 -0.34 -6.47
N PHE A 46 -11.23 0.58 -6.27
CA PHE A 46 -12.49 0.32 -5.59
C PHE A 46 -13.66 0.50 -6.56
N ALA A 47 -14.79 -0.16 -6.27
CA ALA A 47 -16.06 0.09 -6.93
C ALA A 47 -16.98 0.92 -6.03
N TRP A 48 -17.74 1.86 -6.61
CA TRP A 48 -18.84 2.52 -5.90
C TRP A 48 -20.05 1.60 -5.83
N ALA A 49 -20.53 1.28 -4.63
CA ALA A 49 -21.74 0.51 -4.41
C ALA A 49 -22.75 1.33 -3.59
N ALA A 50 -24.04 1.09 -3.82
CA ALA A 50 -25.08 1.61 -2.93
C ALA A 50 -24.93 0.95 -1.55
N ASP A 51 -25.05 1.73 -0.49
CA ASP A 51 -25.02 1.24 0.89
C ASP A 51 -26.21 0.30 1.15
N GLU A 52 -25.95 -0.88 1.72
CA GLU A 52 -26.99 -1.90 1.96
C GLU A 52 -28.08 -1.45 2.94
N GLU A 53 -27.78 -0.51 3.82
CA GLU A 53 -28.70 0.06 4.80
C GLU A 53 -29.40 1.33 4.27
N ASN A 54 -28.78 2.04 3.32
CA ASN A 54 -29.32 3.26 2.73
C ASN A 54 -29.00 3.41 1.23
N ASP A 55 -29.95 3.05 0.35
CA ASP A 55 -29.85 3.21 -1.11
C ASP A 55 -29.52 4.64 -1.62
N ASP A 56 -29.67 5.68 -0.78
CA ASP A 56 -29.30 7.07 -1.11
C ASP A 56 -27.83 7.41 -0.74
N GLU A 57 -27.09 6.48 -0.13
CA GLU A 57 -25.68 6.60 0.23
C GLU A 57 -24.83 5.63 -0.63
N GLU A 58 -23.65 6.07 -1.05
CA GLU A 58 -22.71 5.28 -1.84
C GLU A 58 -21.44 5.04 -1.01
N MET A 59 -20.91 3.82 -1.06
CA MET A 59 -19.70 3.40 -0.37
C MET A 59 -18.71 2.77 -1.36
N LEU A 60 -17.42 2.87 -1.05
CA LEU A 60 -16.39 2.18 -1.82
C LEU A 60 -16.21 0.76 -1.28
N ILE A 61 -16.17 -0.20 -2.19
CA ILE A 61 -15.96 -1.61 -1.88
C ILE A 61 -14.76 -2.16 -2.64
N ASP A 62 -14.08 -3.13 -2.02
CA ASP A 62 -13.02 -3.91 -2.65
C ASP A 62 -13.55 -4.68 -3.86
N ILE A 63 -12.70 -4.81 -4.88
CA ILE A 63 -12.97 -5.65 -6.05
C ILE A 63 -12.17 -6.94 -5.95
N ASP A 64 -12.71 -8.03 -6.48
CA ASP A 64 -12.00 -9.30 -6.53
C ASP A 64 -11.03 -9.40 -7.74
N ASP A 65 -10.24 -10.48 -7.79
CA ASP A 65 -9.26 -10.69 -8.86
C ASP A 65 -9.90 -10.81 -10.25
N ASP A 66 -11.11 -11.39 -10.34
CA ASP A 66 -11.81 -11.59 -11.62
C ASP A 66 -12.31 -10.22 -12.14
N GLU A 67 -12.88 -9.40 -11.27
CA GLU A 67 -13.30 -8.03 -11.60
C GLU A 67 -12.10 -7.14 -11.94
N LEU A 68 -11.01 -7.26 -11.17
CA LEU A 68 -9.75 -6.57 -11.47
C LEU A 68 -9.22 -6.93 -12.86
N ASP A 69 -9.29 -8.20 -13.28
CA ASP A 69 -8.92 -8.64 -14.63
C ASP A 69 -9.71 -7.93 -15.74
N GLU A 70 -11.00 -7.68 -15.51
CA GLU A 70 -11.87 -7.00 -16.47
C GLU A 70 -11.53 -5.51 -16.60
N VAL A 71 -11.31 -4.83 -15.47
CA VAL A 71 -11.15 -3.37 -15.43
C VAL A 71 -9.71 -2.88 -15.55
N PHE A 72 -8.71 -3.74 -15.32
CA PHE A 72 -7.29 -3.35 -15.26
C PHE A 72 -6.82 -2.59 -16.50
N SER A 73 -7.25 -3.00 -17.69
CA SER A 73 -6.83 -2.35 -18.94
C SER A 73 -7.37 -0.92 -19.06
N THR A 74 -8.55 -0.66 -18.51
CA THR A 74 -9.18 0.67 -18.46
C THR A 74 -8.51 1.52 -17.38
N ALA A 75 -8.32 0.99 -16.18
CA ALA A 75 -7.60 1.65 -15.08
C ALA A 75 -6.20 2.10 -15.52
N ARG A 76 -5.47 1.22 -16.23
CA ARG A 76 -4.17 1.54 -16.81
C ARG A 76 -4.23 2.64 -17.87
N ALA A 77 -5.28 2.70 -18.67
CA ALA A 77 -5.44 3.72 -19.70
C ALA A 77 -5.74 5.10 -19.09
N VAL A 78 -6.59 5.16 -18.06
CA VAL A 78 -6.92 6.44 -17.40
C VAL A 78 -5.75 7.00 -16.59
N LEU A 79 -4.97 6.14 -15.91
CA LEU A 79 -3.74 6.58 -15.26
C LEU A 79 -2.70 7.10 -16.25
N ALA A 80 -2.63 6.52 -17.46
CA ALA A 80 -1.72 6.99 -18.49
C ALA A 80 -2.04 8.41 -19.01
N GLU A 81 -3.25 8.93 -18.79
CA GLU A 81 -3.58 10.34 -19.09
C GLU A 81 -2.83 11.32 -18.17
N GLN A 82 -2.32 10.84 -17.04
CA GLN A 82 -1.54 11.59 -16.04
C GLN A 82 -0.06 11.19 -16.05
N ASP A 83 0.42 10.58 -17.13
CA ASP A 83 1.79 10.06 -17.25
C ASP A 83 2.14 8.96 -16.21
N LEU A 84 1.13 8.30 -15.63
CA LEU A 84 1.29 7.18 -14.70
C LEU A 84 1.16 5.82 -15.43
N ILE A 85 2.01 4.87 -15.08
CA ILE A 85 2.00 3.52 -15.67
C ILE A 85 1.61 2.51 -14.60
N LEU A 86 0.41 1.93 -14.72
CA LEU A 86 -0.07 0.89 -13.80
C LEU A 86 0.59 -0.47 -14.06
N HIS A 87 1.01 -1.12 -12.98
CA HIS A 87 1.70 -2.41 -12.94
C HIS A 87 0.97 -3.41 -12.04
N ARG A 88 0.95 -4.68 -12.47
CA ARG A 88 0.61 -5.82 -11.63
C ARG A 88 1.88 -6.35 -10.97
N THR A 89 2.23 -5.80 -9.83
CA THR A 89 3.35 -6.26 -9.01
C THR A 89 2.91 -7.36 -8.05
N ALA A 90 3.87 -7.94 -7.33
CA ALA A 90 3.55 -8.81 -6.22
C ALA A 90 2.85 -8.00 -5.10
N LEU A 91 1.91 -8.62 -4.39
CA LEU A 91 1.28 -8.12 -3.16
C LEU A 91 0.32 -6.93 -3.30
N THR A 92 0.60 -5.97 -4.20
CA THR A 92 -0.27 -4.80 -4.48
C THR A 92 -0.09 -4.38 -5.95
N LEU A 93 -0.97 -3.52 -6.47
CA LEU A 93 -0.71 -2.81 -7.72
C LEU A 93 0.23 -1.63 -7.45
N THR A 94 0.99 -1.22 -8.45
CA THR A 94 1.80 0.00 -8.36
C THR A 94 1.71 0.85 -9.61
N ALA A 95 1.95 2.16 -9.46
CA ALA A 95 2.11 3.08 -10.58
C ALA A 95 3.51 3.67 -10.61
N SER A 96 4.21 3.50 -11.73
CA SER A 96 5.42 4.27 -12.02
C SER A 96 5.07 5.65 -12.56
N GLY A 97 5.80 6.67 -12.14
CA GLY A 97 5.59 8.07 -12.49
C GLY A 97 5.49 8.93 -11.23
N ASP A 98 5.42 10.25 -11.40
CA ASP A 98 5.25 11.17 -10.27
C ASP A 98 3.75 11.37 -10.02
N LEU A 99 3.27 10.98 -8.83
CA LEU A 99 1.89 11.25 -8.43
C LEU A 99 1.65 12.78 -8.36
N PRO A 100 0.44 13.25 -8.71
CA PRO A 100 0.08 14.66 -8.51
C PRO A 100 0.06 15.02 -7.03
N ASP A 101 0.27 16.31 -6.72
CA ASP A 101 0.11 16.82 -5.36
C ASP A 101 -1.31 16.57 -4.86
N VAL A 102 -1.46 16.12 -3.62
CA VAL A 102 -2.76 15.83 -3.00
C VAL A 102 -3.57 17.12 -2.79
N THR A 103 -4.85 17.11 -3.14
CA THR A 103 -5.79 18.21 -2.87
C THR A 103 -6.98 17.74 -2.04
N GLU A 104 -7.63 18.67 -1.29
CA GLU A 104 -8.77 18.33 -0.42
C GLU A 104 -9.94 17.68 -1.18
N ASP A 105 -10.16 18.05 -2.44
CA ASP A 105 -11.24 17.51 -3.27
C ASP A 105 -10.96 16.07 -3.76
N GLU A 106 -9.72 15.59 -3.63
CA GLU A 106 -9.27 14.26 -4.05
C GLU A 106 -9.11 13.30 -2.87
N LEU A 107 -9.31 13.78 -1.63
CA LEU A 107 -9.21 12.95 -0.43
C LEU A 107 -10.44 12.07 -0.26
N ILE A 108 -10.20 10.78 -0.16
CA ILE A 108 -11.19 9.76 0.19
C ILE A 108 -10.82 9.20 1.55
N THR A 109 -11.77 9.19 2.49
CA THR A 109 -11.62 8.55 3.79
C THR A 109 -12.50 7.32 3.84
N LEU A 110 -11.90 6.15 4.01
CA LEU A 110 -12.61 4.88 4.17
C LEU A 110 -12.61 4.45 5.63
N ASP A 111 -13.77 4.04 6.13
CA ASP A 111 -13.88 3.37 7.43
C ASP A 111 -13.47 1.91 7.25
N ILE A 112 -12.44 1.48 7.97
CA ILE A 112 -11.96 0.10 7.95
C ILE A 112 -12.36 -0.60 9.25
N GLU A 113 -12.93 -1.80 9.12
CA GLU A 113 -13.34 -2.59 10.28
C GLU A 113 -12.14 -2.90 11.18
N SER A 114 -12.19 -2.42 12.41
CA SER A 114 -11.17 -2.66 13.44
C SER A 114 -11.82 -3.17 14.72
N ASP A 115 -11.20 -4.19 15.32
CA ASP A 115 -11.71 -4.90 16.52
C ASP A 115 -11.78 -4.03 17.79
N SER A 116 -11.18 -2.83 17.78
CA SER A 116 -10.94 -2.03 18.99
C SER A 116 -11.61 -0.66 18.96
N GLU A 117 -11.41 0.11 17.88
CA GLU A 117 -11.84 1.50 17.69
C GLU A 117 -12.03 1.75 16.19
N PRO A 118 -12.94 2.65 15.76
CA PRO A 118 -13.07 3.01 14.35
C PRO A 118 -11.73 3.50 13.81
N SER A 119 -11.26 2.88 12.73
CA SER A 119 -10.00 3.19 12.08
C SER A 119 -10.32 3.68 10.68
N TYR A 120 -9.65 4.74 10.24
CA TYR A 120 -9.89 5.32 8.93
C TYR A 120 -8.60 5.27 8.13
N GLU A 121 -8.72 4.88 6.87
CA GLU A 121 -7.64 4.98 5.90
C GLU A 121 -7.94 6.11 4.92
N GLN A 122 -6.91 6.87 4.57
CA GLN A 122 -7.02 7.98 3.62
C GLN A 122 -6.35 7.62 2.31
N PHE A 123 -7.01 7.97 1.22
CA PHE A 123 -6.57 7.74 -0.13
C PHE A 123 -6.64 9.04 -0.94
N GLN A 124 -5.66 9.22 -1.84
CA GLN A 124 -5.75 10.20 -2.92
C GLN A 124 -6.44 9.54 -4.11
N GLN A 125 -7.59 10.06 -4.51
CA GLN A 125 -8.21 9.73 -5.79
C GLN A 125 -7.35 10.23 -6.93
N LEU A 126 -6.93 9.32 -7.81
CA LEU A 126 -6.15 9.64 -9.00
C LEU A 126 -7.06 9.73 -10.23
N ALA A 127 -7.99 8.78 -10.39
CA ALA A 127 -8.90 8.75 -11.53
C ALA A 127 -10.20 8.03 -11.16
N ALA A 128 -11.25 8.29 -11.93
CA ALA A 128 -12.49 7.53 -11.90
C ALA A 128 -12.89 7.14 -13.33
N PHE A 129 -13.50 5.98 -13.48
CA PHE A 129 -13.97 5.49 -14.78
C PHE A 129 -15.16 4.56 -14.63
N PHE A 130 -15.88 4.37 -15.74
CA PHE A 130 -16.97 3.41 -15.83
C PHE A 130 -16.55 2.17 -16.60
N HIS A 131 -16.92 1.00 -16.09
CA HIS A 131 -16.97 -0.24 -16.85
C HIS A 131 -18.41 -0.76 -16.84
N GLU A 132 -18.98 -0.91 -18.03
CA GLU A 132 -20.43 -1.13 -18.19
C GLU A 132 -21.28 -0.04 -17.51
N GLU A 133 -22.00 -0.37 -16.43
CA GLU A 133 -22.81 0.55 -15.62
C GLU A 133 -22.21 0.78 -14.22
N GLN A 134 -21.05 0.18 -13.92
CA GLN A 134 -20.36 0.25 -12.64
C GLN A 134 -19.28 1.34 -12.66
N GLU A 135 -19.26 2.19 -11.64
CA GLU A 135 -18.22 3.21 -11.44
C GLU A 135 -17.09 2.66 -10.57
N TYR A 136 -15.85 2.94 -10.99
CA TYR A 136 -14.63 2.54 -10.30
C TYR A 136 -13.77 3.77 -10.03
N VAL A 137 -13.04 3.72 -8.92
CA VAL A 137 -12.09 4.73 -8.51
C VAL A 137 -10.71 4.09 -8.40
N VAL A 138 -9.70 4.75 -8.97
CA VAL A 138 -8.29 4.41 -8.84
C VAL A 138 -7.65 5.40 -7.89
N CYS A 139 -7.01 4.91 -6.85
CA CYS A 139 -6.46 5.75 -5.80
C CYS A 139 -5.11 5.22 -5.29
N SER A 140 -4.34 6.10 -4.63
CA SER A 140 -3.13 5.73 -3.88
C SER A 140 -3.41 5.93 -2.40
N PRO A 141 -3.02 5.00 -1.51
CA PRO A 141 -3.04 5.27 -0.08
C PRO A 141 -2.11 6.45 0.23
N LEU A 142 -2.49 7.28 1.19
CA LEU A 142 -1.63 8.35 1.71
C LEU A 142 -0.58 7.80 2.66
N ASP A 143 -0.94 6.78 3.43
CA ASP A 143 -0.01 6.11 4.32
C ASP A 143 0.99 5.26 3.53
N PRO A 144 2.30 5.34 3.85
CA PRO A 144 3.30 4.52 3.20
C PRO A 144 3.06 3.02 3.41
N LEU A 145 3.02 2.26 2.31
CA LEU A 145 2.91 0.81 2.36
C LEU A 145 4.27 0.18 2.73
N LEU A 146 4.33 -0.45 3.90
CA LEU A 146 5.54 -1.04 4.44
C LEU A 146 5.45 -2.57 4.54
N PHE A 147 6.49 -3.25 4.09
CA PHE A 147 6.63 -4.71 4.23
C PHE A 147 7.77 -5.04 5.19
N PHE A 148 7.49 -5.88 6.18
CA PHE A 148 8.52 -6.41 7.07
C PHE A 148 8.99 -7.78 6.58
N ALA A 149 10.29 -7.94 6.39
CA ALA A 149 10.85 -9.18 5.89
C ALA A 149 12.11 -9.60 6.66
N GLN A 150 12.29 -10.91 6.79
CA GLN A 150 13.53 -11.53 7.22
C GLN A 150 14.37 -11.89 5.99
N LEU A 151 15.68 -11.65 6.05
CA LEU A 151 16.59 -12.11 5.00
C LEU A 151 17.05 -13.56 5.27
N ASP A 152 16.99 -14.39 4.23
CA ASP A 152 17.52 -15.74 4.28
C ASP A 152 19.05 -15.79 4.11
N GLU A 153 19.65 -16.99 4.15
CA GLU A 153 21.11 -17.17 4.00
C GLU A 153 21.67 -16.66 2.65
N LYS A 154 20.81 -16.45 1.65
CA LYS A 154 21.14 -15.91 0.34
C LYS A 154 20.83 -14.41 0.21
N GLY A 155 20.34 -13.79 1.28
CA GLY A 155 19.91 -12.39 1.31
C GLY A 155 18.57 -12.14 0.62
N GLN A 156 17.74 -13.18 0.40
CA GLN A 156 16.41 -13.03 -0.19
C GLN A 156 15.40 -12.69 0.92
N PRO A 157 14.53 -11.68 0.70
CA PRO A 157 13.52 -11.32 1.68
C PRO A 157 12.41 -12.37 1.73
N GLN A 158 12.06 -12.79 2.95
CA GLN A 158 10.91 -13.61 3.28
C GLN A 158 9.98 -12.76 4.13
N LEU A 159 8.74 -12.55 3.68
CA LEU A 159 7.76 -11.76 4.41
C LEU A 159 7.50 -12.38 5.79
N VAL A 160 7.52 -11.51 6.79
CA VAL A 160 7.12 -11.84 8.15
C VAL A 160 5.63 -11.56 8.26
N SER A 161 4.85 -12.52 8.75
CA SER A 161 3.41 -12.34 8.91
C SER A 161 3.10 -11.28 9.97
N LEU A 162 1.89 -10.72 9.95
CA LEU A 162 1.49 -9.72 10.95
C LEU A 162 1.55 -10.27 12.39
N GLU A 163 1.12 -11.51 12.61
CA GLU A 163 1.19 -12.17 13.92
C GLU A 163 2.64 -12.33 14.42
N GLU A 164 3.54 -12.73 13.52
CA GLU A 164 4.96 -12.86 13.85
C GLU A 164 5.58 -11.49 14.11
N LEU A 165 5.26 -10.48 13.29
CA LEU A 165 5.70 -9.11 13.46
C LEU A 165 5.27 -8.55 14.81
N GLN A 166 4.00 -8.71 15.20
CA GLN A 166 3.51 -8.27 16.52
C GLN A 166 4.33 -8.89 17.65
N THR A 167 4.60 -10.19 17.56
CA THR A 167 5.43 -10.91 18.55
C THR A 167 6.87 -10.36 18.59
N LEU A 168 7.44 -10.03 17.44
CA LEU A 168 8.80 -9.46 17.35
C LEU A 168 8.86 -8.05 17.93
N LEU A 169 7.86 -7.21 17.68
CA LEU A 169 7.80 -5.82 18.16
C LEU A 169 7.66 -5.70 19.68
N GLU A 170 7.27 -6.77 20.38
CA GLU A 170 7.29 -6.82 21.86
C GLU A 170 8.70 -7.00 22.44
N LEU A 171 9.67 -7.46 21.64
CA LEU A 171 11.03 -7.70 22.08
C LEU A 171 11.80 -6.38 22.25
N GLU A 172 12.66 -6.31 23.28
CA GLU A 172 13.46 -5.09 23.55
C GLU A 172 14.40 -4.78 22.37
N GLU A 173 14.87 -5.80 21.65
CA GLU A 173 15.72 -5.65 20.47
C GLU A 173 15.04 -4.90 19.31
N PHE A 174 13.70 -4.83 19.29
CA PHE A 174 12.90 -4.17 18.25
C PHE A 174 12.37 -2.79 18.69
N LYS A 175 12.71 -2.34 19.89
CA LYS A 175 12.19 -1.10 20.47
C LYS A 175 12.47 0.14 19.63
N GLU A 176 13.64 0.23 19.01
CA GLU A 176 13.99 1.35 18.13
C GLU A 176 13.15 1.34 16.85
N LEU A 177 12.94 0.17 16.25
CA LEU A 177 12.07 0.02 15.08
C LEU A 177 10.62 0.37 15.43
N ARG A 178 10.11 -0.12 16.56
CA ARG A 178 8.76 0.17 17.03
C ARG A 178 8.53 1.67 17.23
N ALA A 179 9.44 2.34 17.95
CA ALA A 179 9.34 3.79 18.18
C ALA A 179 9.39 4.60 16.88
N GLN A 180 10.06 4.10 15.84
CA GLN A 180 10.11 4.74 14.53
C GLN A 180 8.82 4.55 13.74
N LEU A 181 8.25 3.35 13.75
CA LEU A 181 6.95 3.08 13.12
C LEU A 181 5.86 3.96 13.76
N GLU A 182 5.85 4.04 15.10
CA GLU A 182 4.96 4.95 15.85
C GLU A 182 5.19 6.41 15.45
N SER A 183 6.45 6.85 15.31
CA SER A 183 6.77 8.21 14.90
C SER A 183 6.38 8.53 13.45
N GLN A 184 6.40 7.55 12.54
CA GLN A 184 5.93 7.76 11.18
C GLN A 184 4.41 7.94 11.19
N ALA A 185 3.67 7.05 11.84
CA ALA A 185 2.22 7.17 11.98
C ALA A 185 1.80 8.54 12.55
N GLN A 186 2.48 9.01 13.61
CA GLN A 186 2.18 10.30 14.23
C GLN A 186 2.48 11.51 13.31
N LEU A 187 3.45 11.40 12.40
CA LEU A 187 3.86 12.49 11.52
C LEU A 187 2.79 12.78 10.46
N PHE A 188 1.98 11.77 10.12
CA PHE A 188 0.83 11.90 9.22
C PHE A 188 -0.39 12.45 9.97
N GLU A 189 -0.66 12.01 11.20
CA GLU A 189 -1.74 12.58 12.03
C GLU A 189 -1.58 14.10 12.27
N ASP A 190 -0.34 14.59 12.40
CA ASP A 190 -0.05 16.02 12.63
C ASP A 190 -0.17 16.87 11.34
N MET A 191 -0.30 16.27 10.14
CA MET A 191 -0.54 17.00 8.88
C MET A 191 -2.01 17.40 8.67
N ASP A 192 -2.91 16.86 9.51
CA ASP A 192 -4.36 17.11 9.47
C ASP A 192 -4.82 18.27 10.39
N ASP A 193 -3.90 18.98 11.09
CA ASP A 193 -4.13 20.15 11.97
C ASP A 193 -3.61 21.49 11.39
#